data_AF-A0A1L5KML2-F1
#
_entry.id   AF-A0A1L5KML2-F1
#
_cell.length_a   1.000
_cell.length_b   1.000
_cell.length_c   1.000
_cell.angle_alpha   90.00
_cell.angle_beta   90.00
_cell.angle_gamma   90.00
#
_symmetry.space_group_name_H-M   'P 1'
#
loop_
_entity.id
_entity.type
_entity.pdbx_description
1 polymer ?
#
loop_
_entity_poly.entity_id
_entity_poly.type
_entity_poly.pdbx_seq_one_letter_code
_entity_poly.pdbx_strand_id
1 'polypeptide(L)' 'MGCAGGIDFTSNLHLDREAVPAGFETFKLTLKGLKGGHSGGEIHVGLGNANKLLVRFLAGHAEELDLRL' A
#
# COMPACT_ATOMS: atom_id res chain seq x y z
N MET A 1 10.27 17.24 29.46
CA MET A 1 9.60 16.08 28.84
C MET A 1 8.46 16.61 27.98
N GLY A 2 8.59 16.54 26.66
CA GLY A 2 7.52 16.93 25.72
C GLY A 2 7.00 15.68 25.01
N CYS A 3 5.69 15.64 24.72
CA CYS A 3 5.08 14.61 23.88
C CYS A 3 4.77 15.21 22.50
N ALA A 4 4.64 14.35 21.48
CA ALA A 4 4.14 14.77 20.17
C ALA A 4 2.63 15.04 20.24
N GLY A 5 2.14 15.98 19.41
CA GLY A 5 0.71 16.10 19.11
C GLY A 5 0.25 15.03 18.10
N GLY A 6 -1.00 15.10 17.66
CA GLY A 6 -1.55 14.19 16.65
C GLY A 6 -2.76 14.79 15.93
N ILE A 7 -2.93 14.43 14.66
CA ILE A 7 -4.11 14.72 13.84
C ILE A 7 -4.34 13.57 12.87
N ASP A 8 -5.60 13.24 12.62
CA ASP A 8 -5.98 12.26 11.62
C ASP A 8 -6.11 12.92 10.24
N PHE A 9 -5.65 12.21 9.21
CA PHE A 9 -5.81 12.61 7.82
C PHE A 9 -6.43 11.45 7.03
N THR A 10 -7.49 11.77 6.29
CA THR A 10 -8.21 10.82 5.44
C THR A 10 -8.23 11.33 4.01
N SER A 11 -7.86 10.47 3.07
CA SER A 11 -7.96 10.73 1.64
C SER A 11 -8.87 9.70 0.99
N ASN A 12 -9.87 10.16 0.24
CA ASN A 12 -10.78 9.30 -0.53
C ASN A 12 -10.52 9.52 -2.02
N LEU A 13 -10.45 8.42 -2.78
CA LEU A 13 -10.29 8.44 -4.23
C LEU A 13 -11.54 7.82 -4.85
N HIS A 14 -12.08 8.46 -5.89
CA HIS A 14 -13.13 7.85 -6.70
C HIS A 14 -12.55 6.65 -7.46
N LEU A 15 -13.31 5.56 -7.55
CA LEU A 15 -12.91 4.35 -8.25
C LEU A 15 -14.03 3.89 -9.17
N ASP A 16 -13.78 4.01 -10.48
CA ASP A 16 -14.59 3.40 -11.51
C ASP A 16 -14.13 1.95 -11.73
N ARG A 17 -15.07 1.05 -12.05
CA ARG A 17 -14.78 -0.37 -12.25
C ARG A 17 -15.18 -0.78 -13.66
N GLU A 18 -14.34 -1.57 -14.29
CA GLU A 18 -14.60 -2.20 -15.59
C GLU A 18 -14.67 -3.73 -15.47
N ALA A 19 -15.23 -4.39 -16.49
CA ALA A 19 -15.18 -5.84 -16.58
C ALA A 19 -13.74 -6.31 -16.89
N VAL A 20 -13.35 -7.46 -16.34
CA VAL A 20 -12.04 -8.05 -16.64
C VAL A 20 -11.94 -8.37 -18.14
N PRO A 21 -10.95 -7.83 -18.87
CA PRO A 21 -10.81 -8.11 -20.30
C PRO A 21 -10.52 -9.59 -20.58
N ALA A 22 -10.85 -10.04 -21.79
CA ALA A 22 -10.53 -11.40 -22.21
C ALA A 22 -9.00 -11.62 -22.23
N GLY A 23 -8.56 -12.80 -21.79
CA GLY A 23 -7.13 -13.16 -21.73
C GLY A 23 -6.41 -12.71 -20.45
N PHE A 24 -7.10 -12.04 -19.52
CA PHE A 24 -6.53 -11.68 -18.22
C PHE A 24 -6.81 -12.76 -17.17
N GLU A 25 -5.80 -13.05 -16.35
CA GLU A 25 -5.91 -13.89 -15.16
C GLU A 25 -5.94 -13.04 -13.89
N THR A 26 -6.76 -13.45 -12.92
CA THR A 26 -6.89 -12.74 -11.65
C THR A 26 -6.00 -13.35 -10.58
N PHE A 27 -5.19 -12.52 -9.92
CA PHE A 27 -4.31 -12.96 -8.85
C PHE A 27 -4.61 -12.24 -7.53
N LYS A 28 -4.41 -12.95 -6.42
CA LYS A 28 -4.38 -12.35 -5.09
C LYS A 28 -2.94 -12.12 -4.65
N LEU A 29 -2.45 -10.90 -4.81
CA LEU A 29 -1.16 -10.50 -4.28
C LEU A 29 -1.25 -10.22 -2.77
N THR A 30 -0.42 -10.88 -1.97
CA THR A 30 -0.39 -10.71 -0.51
C THR A 30 1.02 -10.37 -0.04
N LEU A 31 1.18 -9.20 0.61
CA LEU A 31 2.36 -8.83 1.37
C LEU A 31 2.06 -8.95 2.87
N LYS A 32 2.77 -9.83 3.56
CA LYS A 32 2.59 -10.09 5.00
C LYS A 32 3.92 -10.42 5.68
N GLY A 33 3.90 -10.52 7.00
CA GLY A 33 5.09 -10.91 7.79
C GLY A 33 6.06 -9.76 8.09
N LEU A 34 5.65 -8.51 7.82
CA LEU A 34 6.38 -7.35 8.34
C LEU A 34 6.22 -7.29 9.86
N LYS A 35 7.23 -6.75 10.53
CA LYS A 35 7.31 -6.71 11.99
C LYS A 35 6.14 -5.96 12.65
N GLY A 36 5.58 -4.96 11.98
CA GLY A 36 4.62 -4.02 12.58
C GLY A 36 5.29 -3.15 13.65
N GLY A 37 4.53 -2.24 14.27
CA GLY A 37 5.03 -1.37 15.33
C GLY A 37 4.15 -0.15 15.56
N HIS A 38 4.41 0.58 16.64
CA HIS A 38 3.73 1.81 17.00
C HIS A 38 4.18 2.98 16.10
N SER A 39 3.24 3.59 15.36
CA SER A 39 3.51 4.61 14.33
C SER A 39 4.18 5.90 14.83
N GLY A 40 4.12 6.20 16.14
CA GLY A 40 4.91 7.25 16.79
C GLY A 40 6.24 6.74 17.38
N GLY A 41 6.15 6.00 18.51
CA GLY A 41 7.30 5.49 19.25
C GLY A 41 8.32 4.67 18.44
N GLU A 42 7.90 3.95 17.40
CA GLU A 42 8.81 3.07 16.62
C GLU A 42 9.08 3.58 15.19
N ILE A 43 8.61 4.79 14.82
CA ILE A 43 8.78 5.29 13.45
C ILE A 43 10.24 5.44 13.02
N HIS A 44 11.11 5.75 13.98
CA HIS A 44 12.54 5.96 13.79
C HIS A 44 13.31 4.66 13.55
N VAL A 45 12.71 3.49 13.82
CA VAL A 45 13.36 2.17 13.73
C VAL A 45 13.52 1.72 12.27
N GLY A 46 12.81 2.35 11.32
CA GLY A 46 12.91 2.01 9.89
C GLY A 46 12.16 0.73 9.53
N LEU A 47 11.07 0.41 10.24
CA LEU A 47 10.23 -0.76 9.94
C LEU A 47 9.44 -0.54 8.65
N GLY A 48 9.29 -1.60 7.85
CA GLY A 48 8.57 -1.56 6.58
C GLY A 48 7.07 -1.31 6.76
N ASN A 49 6.49 -0.49 5.88
CA ASN A 49 5.05 -0.27 5.77
C ASN A 49 4.48 -1.10 4.62
N ALA A 50 3.58 -2.04 4.90
CA ALA A 50 3.02 -2.95 3.90
C ALA A 50 2.33 -2.20 2.75
N ASN A 51 1.53 -1.17 3.05
CA ASN A 51 0.82 -0.40 2.04
C ASN A 51 1.80 0.31 1.10
N LYS A 52 2.83 0.97 1.65
CA LYS A 52 3.83 1.70 0.86
C LYS A 52 4.67 0.77 -0.01
N LEU A 53 5.05 -0.41 0.52
CA LEU A 53 5.83 -1.39 -0.23
C LEU A 53 5.02 -2.04 -1.36
N LEU A 54 3.78 -2.43 -1.08
CA LEU A 54 2.88 -2.98 -2.09
C LEU A 54 2.62 -1.96 -3.21
N VAL A 55 2.28 -0.71 -2.85
CA VAL A 55 2.06 0.34 -3.84
C VAL A 55 3.33 0.68 -4.61
N ARG A 56 4.53 0.59 -4.00
CA ARG A 56 5.79 0.79 -4.72
C ARG A 56 6.01 -0.27 -5.82
N PHE A 57 5.67 -1.52 -5.54
CA PHE A 57 5.71 -2.58 -6.56
C PHE A 57 4.71 -2.29 -7.69
N LEU A 58 3.46 -1.99 -7.35
CA LEU A 58 2.41 -1.69 -8.34
C LEU A 58 2.79 -0.47 -9.20
N ALA A 59 3.22 0.63 -8.58
CA ALA A 59 3.60 1.84 -9.29
C ALA A 59 4.84 1.66 -10.19
N GLY A 60 5.75 0.75 -9.84
CA GLY A 60 6.97 0.50 -10.61
C GLY A 60 6.79 -0.49 -11.76
N HIS A 61 5.83 -1.41 -11.67
CA HIS A 61 5.73 -2.55 -12.59
C HIS A 61 4.35 -2.75 -13.22
N ALA A 62 3.32 -1.97 -12.87
CA ALA A 62 1.98 -2.16 -13.44
C ALA A 62 1.96 -2.03 -14.96
N GLU A 63 2.68 -1.06 -15.53
CA GLU A 63 2.74 -0.89 -16.98
C GLU A 63 3.53 -2.03 -17.66
N GLU A 64 4.70 -2.38 -17.12
CA GLU A 64 5.57 -3.45 -17.62
C GLU A 64 4.86 -4.81 -17.67
N LEU A 65 4.06 -5.10 -16.65
CA LEU A 65 3.34 -6.37 -16.49
C LEU A 65 1.91 -6.32 -17.05
N ASP A 66 1.50 -5.20 -17.66
CA ASP A 66 0.12 -4.93 -18.09
C ASP A 66 -0.91 -5.26 -16.98
N LEU A 67 -0.63 -4.84 -15.74
CA LEU A 67 -1.55 -5.06 -14.62
C LEU A 67 -2.79 -4.19 -14.76
N ARG A 68 -3.95 -4.80 -14.59
CA ARG A 68 -5.24 -4.12 -14.40
C ARG A 68 -5.57 -4.10 -12.92
N LEU A 69 -5.61 -2.90 -12.33
CA LEU A 69 -5.78 -2.65 -10.89
C LEU A 69 -7.17 -2.08 -10.58
#